data_AF-A0A2H5Y010-F1
#
_entry.id   AF-A0A2H5Y010-F1
#
_cell.length_a   1.000
_cell.length_b   1.000
_cell.length_c   1.000
_cell.angle_alpha   90.00
_cell.angle_beta   90.00
_cell.angle_gamma   90.00
#
_symmetry.space_group_name_H-M   'P 1'
#
loop_
_entity.id
_entity.type
_entity.pdbx_description
1 polymer ?
#
loop_
_entity_poly.entity_id
_entity_poly.type
_entity_poly.pdbx_seq_one_letter_code
_entity_poly.pdbx_strand_id
1 'polypeptide(L)'
;MLVRPGTFLSTQQQAAFRQAYEQTLAERQHTAEELQQKSPLQWMVEQFPDNLVAAAQDNRQMLKVILATLLLGIAFTTVESERTAPIRQLLSALFAVLLAAVRLIMRFAPVGVFALMAALPMEWSLLSALGMYSLSVLGGLGLILALFYPLVVRVLGKFRVRDFYRALLPVHLVAFSTSSSAATLPATLEACCTRLGVRPELASFVLPLGATINMDGTSLYQAVATVFLAQLYGIELAFPQLVLLIVLAVAASIGAAPVPGASIVMLIVMLQNLGIPQEGVALILAVDRLLDMSRTVVNVTGDATACVVLSAWDRAQHRAS
;
A
#
# COMPACT_ATOMS: atom_id res chain seq x y z
N MET A 1 20.94 6.82 -12.45
CA MET A 1 20.55 5.51 -11.88
C MET A 1 21.68 4.52 -12.06
N LEU A 2 21.99 3.74 -11.01
CA LEU A 2 23.07 2.73 -11.01
C LEU A 2 22.76 1.48 -11.85
N VAL A 3 21.48 1.20 -12.15
CA VAL A 3 21.04 0.03 -12.92
C VAL A 3 20.06 0.50 -14.02
N ARG A 4 20.22 -0.02 -15.25
CA ARG A 4 19.39 0.31 -16.43
C ARG A 4 18.72 -0.94 -17.01
N PRO A 5 17.69 -1.50 -16.36
CA PRO A 5 17.07 -2.75 -16.80
C PRO A 5 16.45 -2.72 -18.20
N GLY A 6 16.04 -1.56 -18.73
CA GLY A 6 15.43 -1.46 -20.07
C GLY A 6 16.39 -1.68 -21.24
N THR A 7 17.71 -1.65 -21.02
CA THR A 7 18.72 -1.83 -22.09
C THR A 7 19.05 -3.29 -22.40
N PHE A 8 18.43 -4.26 -21.71
CA PHE A 8 18.71 -5.69 -21.85
C PHE A 8 17.88 -6.39 -22.94
N LEU A 9 17.07 -5.65 -23.70
CA LEU A 9 16.29 -6.17 -24.84
C LEU A 9 16.97 -5.84 -26.16
N SER A 10 16.84 -6.74 -27.14
CA SER A 10 17.47 -6.59 -28.46
C SER A 10 16.84 -5.45 -29.27
N THR A 11 17.64 -4.79 -30.11
CA THR A 11 17.24 -3.63 -30.93
C THR A 11 16.05 -3.92 -31.85
N GLN A 12 15.89 -5.18 -32.27
CA GLN A 12 14.80 -5.63 -33.13
C GLN A 12 13.45 -5.73 -32.37
N GLN A 13 13.48 -6.12 -31.09
CA GLN A 13 12.29 -6.13 -30.23
C GLN A 13 11.83 -4.70 -29.91
N GLN A 14 12.76 -3.76 -29.70
CA GLN A 14 12.46 -2.34 -29.47
C GLN A 14 11.83 -1.64 -30.69
N ALA A 15 12.10 -2.11 -31.91
CA ALA A 15 11.54 -1.55 -33.14
C ALA A 15 10.09 -2.00 -33.37
N ALA A 16 9.77 -3.26 -33.08
CA ALA A 16 8.41 -3.80 -33.22
C ALA A 16 7.39 -3.07 -32.31
N PHE A 17 7.78 -2.71 -31.09
CA PHE A 17 6.93 -1.95 -30.18
C PHE A 17 6.73 -0.48 -30.59
N ARG A 18 7.70 0.11 -31.32
CA ARG A 18 7.58 1.48 -31.87
C ARG A 18 6.58 1.59 -33.01
N GLN A 19 6.39 0.53 -33.79
CA GLN A 19 5.44 0.53 -34.91
C GLN A 19 3.98 0.39 -34.45
N ALA A 20 3.75 -0.34 -33.36
CA ALA A 20 2.45 -0.40 -32.70
C ALA A 20 2.01 0.95 -32.08
N TYR A 21 2.98 1.80 -31.71
CA TYR A 21 2.79 3.12 -31.10
C TYR A 21 2.21 4.18 -32.06
N GLU A 22 2.58 4.16 -33.35
CA GLU A 22 2.09 5.14 -34.33
C GLU A 22 0.60 5.00 -34.65
N GLN A 23 0.04 3.80 -34.51
CA GLN A 23 -1.38 3.54 -34.78
C GLN A 23 -2.31 3.93 -33.62
N THR A 24 -1.81 3.94 -32.38
CA THR A 24 -2.64 4.23 -31.19
C THR A 24 -2.69 5.72 -30.80
N LEU A 25 -1.84 6.55 -31.41
CA LEU A 25 -1.79 8.01 -31.21
C LEU A 25 -3.03 8.75 -31.74
N ALA A 26 -3.76 8.17 -32.71
CA ALA A 26 -4.92 8.82 -33.34
C ALA A 26 -6.23 8.68 -32.53
N GLU A 27 -6.34 7.72 -31.61
CA GLU A 27 -7.58 7.46 -30.86
C GLU A 27 -7.63 8.14 -29.47
N ARG A 28 -6.52 8.69 -28.97
CA ARG A 28 -6.34 9.02 -27.54
C ARG A 28 -6.53 10.49 -27.15
N GLN A 29 -7.17 11.31 -27.98
CA GLN A 29 -7.52 12.70 -27.61
C GLN A 29 -8.78 12.81 -26.71
N HIS A 30 -9.66 11.81 -26.68
CA HIS A 30 -10.95 11.92 -25.98
C HIS A 30 -10.94 11.56 -24.48
N THR A 31 -10.04 10.70 -24.00
CA THR A 31 -10.07 10.22 -22.59
C THR A 31 -9.35 11.15 -21.60
N ALA A 32 -8.50 12.07 -22.09
CA ALA A 32 -7.77 13.03 -21.25
C ALA A 32 -8.62 14.26 -20.86
N GLU A 33 -9.70 14.54 -21.59
CA GLU A 33 -10.59 15.68 -21.35
C GLU A 33 -11.54 15.43 -20.15
N GLU A 34 -11.90 14.18 -19.85
CA GLU A 34 -12.79 13.84 -18.73
C GLU A 34 -12.11 13.96 -17.36
N LEU A 35 -10.80 13.75 -17.27
CA LEU A 35 -10.03 13.87 -16.02
C LEU A 35 -9.65 15.32 -15.69
N GLN A 36 -9.57 16.20 -16.69
CA GLN A 36 -9.26 17.63 -16.47
C GLN A 36 -10.44 18.45 -15.93
N GLN A 37 -11.68 17.91 -16.02
CA GLN A 37 -12.88 18.62 -15.54
C GLN A 37 -13.21 18.37 -14.05
N LYS A 38 -12.55 17.43 -13.38
CA LYS A 38 -12.79 17.17 -11.96
C LYS A 38 -11.97 18.10 -11.08
N SER A 39 -12.65 18.86 -10.22
CA SER A 39 -12.00 19.73 -9.24
C SER A 39 -11.10 18.91 -8.30
N PRO A 40 -9.89 19.38 -7.92
CA PRO A 40 -9.07 18.72 -6.91
C PRO A 40 -9.79 18.50 -5.58
N LEU A 41 -10.77 19.35 -5.25
CA LEU A 41 -11.61 19.21 -4.06
C LEU A 41 -12.66 18.11 -4.19
N GLN A 42 -12.98 17.69 -5.41
CA GLN A 42 -13.96 16.64 -5.67
C GLN A 42 -13.53 15.31 -5.06
N TRP A 43 -12.22 15.00 -5.08
CA TRP A 43 -11.69 13.82 -4.38
C TRP A 43 -11.99 13.85 -2.89
N MET A 44 -11.87 15.02 -2.23
CA MET A 44 -12.17 15.17 -0.80
C MET A 44 -13.65 14.97 -0.51
N VAL A 45 -14.53 15.53 -1.36
CA VAL A 45 -15.98 15.35 -1.25
C VAL A 45 -16.37 13.89 -1.47
N GLU A 46 -15.75 13.23 -2.46
CA GLU A 46 -15.98 11.81 -2.77
C GLU A 46 -15.56 10.87 -1.62
N GLN A 47 -14.75 11.33 -0.66
CA GLN A 47 -14.41 10.53 0.53
C GLN A 47 -15.54 10.45 1.57
N PHE A 48 -16.59 11.28 1.46
CA PHE A 48 -17.76 11.18 2.33
C PHE A 48 -18.76 10.20 1.70
N PRO A 49 -19.09 9.07 2.35
CA PRO A 49 -19.99 8.09 1.75
C PRO A 49 -21.45 8.54 1.82
N ASP A 50 -22.16 8.45 0.69
CA ASP A 50 -23.62 8.65 0.65
C ASP A 50 -24.35 7.60 1.50
N ASN A 51 -23.78 6.39 1.60
CA ASN A 51 -24.29 5.29 2.41
C ASN A 51 -23.15 4.53 3.09
N LEU A 52 -23.09 4.63 4.42
CA LEU A 52 -22.03 4.00 5.22
C LEU A 52 -22.08 2.46 5.19
N VAL A 53 -23.28 1.87 5.16
CA VAL A 53 -23.45 0.41 5.16
C VAL A 53 -22.98 -0.18 3.84
N ALA A 54 -23.33 0.46 2.73
CA ALA A 54 -22.84 0.05 1.41
C ALA A 54 -21.32 0.18 1.30
N ALA A 55 -20.76 1.30 1.79
CA ALA A 55 -19.31 1.52 1.80
C ALA A 55 -18.55 0.48 2.65
N ALA A 56 -19.15 0.01 3.76
CA ALA A 56 -18.56 -1.00 4.63
C ALA A 56 -18.43 -2.39 3.99
N GLN A 57 -19.12 -2.65 2.88
CA GLN A 57 -19.06 -3.93 2.16
C GLN A 57 -17.94 -3.98 1.11
N ASP A 58 -17.37 -2.84 0.72
CA ASP A 58 -16.35 -2.74 -0.33
C ASP A 58 -15.02 -2.23 0.24
N ASN A 59 -14.00 -3.10 0.21
CA ASN A 59 -12.65 -2.76 0.68
C ASN A 59 -12.03 -1.56 -0.08
N ARG A 60 -12.49 -1.25 -1.30
CA ARG A 60 -12.04 -0.06 -2.03
C ARG A 60 -12.52 1.24 -1.42
N GLN A 61 -13.58 1.20 -0.62
CA GLN A 61 -14.19 2.36 0.03
C GLN A 61 -13.80 2.48 1.51
N MET A 62 -12.77 1.75 1.94
CA MET A 62 -12.32 1.70 3.33
C MET A 62 -11.99 3.09 3.91
N LEU A 63 -11.37 3.98 3.14
CA LEU A 63 -11.11 5.36 3.57
C LEU A 63 -12.41 6.12 3.89
N LYS A 64 -13.47 5.92 3.10
CA LYS A 64 -14.78 6.54 3.35
C LYS A 64 -15.38 6.08 4.68
N VAL A 65 -15.28 4.78 4.96
CA VAL A 65 -15.74 4.18 6.21
C VAL A 65 -14.95 4.74 7.40
N ILE A 66 -13.63 4.88 7.26
CA ILE A 66 -12.76 5.43 8.31
C ILE A 66 -13.14 6.87 8.63
N LEU A 67 -13.30 7.75 7.62
CA LEU A 67 -13.67 9.14 7.87
C LEU A 67 -15.05 9.28 8.50
N ALA A 68 -16.03 8.51 8.01
CA ALA A 68 -17.38 8.51 8.58
C ALA A 68 -17.39 8.00 10.04
N THR A 69 -16.68 6.92 10.33
CA THR A 69 -16.59 6.37 11.69
C THR A 69 -15.79 7.26 12.64
N LEU A 70 -14.78 8.00 12.14
CA LEU A 70 -14.08 9.02 12.90
C LEU A 70 -15.02 10.17 13.30
N LEU A 71 -15.82 10.69 12.36
CA LEU A 71 -16.79 11.74 12.63
C LEU A 71 -17.86 11.28 13.62
N LEU A 72 -18.34 10.05 13.48
CA LEU A 72 -19.24 9.42 14.46
C LEU A 72 -18.54 9.33 15.82
N GLY A 73 -17.29 8.89 15.88
CA GLY A 73 -16.49 8.82 17.10
C GLY A 73 -16.35 10.19 17.79
N ILE A 74 -16.12 11.26 17.03
CA ILE A 74 -16.09 12.63 17.55
C ILE A 74 -17.47 13.03 18.07
N ALA A 75 -18.55 12.75 17.33
CA ALA A 75 -19.91 13.02 17.80
C ALA A 75 -20.26 12.25 19.08
N PHE A 76 -19.73 11.03 19.27
CA PHE A 76 -19.88 10.30 20.53
C PHE A 76 -19.26 11.03 21.73
N THR A 77 -18.26 11.89 21.53
CA THR A 77 -17.64 12.67 22.62
C THR A 77 -18.45 13.90 23.03
N THR A 78 -19.34 14.39 22.16
CA THR A 78 -20.16 15.58 22.43
C THR A 78 -21.50 15.24 23.10
N VAL A 79 -21.92 13.98 23.06
CA VAL A 79 -23.14 13.48 23.70
C VAL A 79 -22.83 13.00 25.13
N GLU A 80 -23.76 13.23 26.06
CA GLU A 80 -23.67 12.79 27.45
C GLU A 80 -23.26 11.31 27.57
N SER A 81 -22.28 11.05 28.44
CA SER A 81 -21.66 9.73 28.59
C SER A 81 -22.66 8.64 29.00
N GLU A 82 -23.66 8.97 29.83
CA GLU A 82 -24.65 7.99 30.29
C GLU A 82 -25.52 7.46 29.15
N ARG A 83 -25.88 8.33 28.19
CA ARG A 83 -26.69 7.94 27.02
C ARG A 83 -25.91 7.09 26.03
N THR A 84 -24.60 7.30 25.94
CA THR A 84 -23.71 6.59 24.99
C THR A 84 -23.01 5.38 25.60
N ALA A 85 -23.05 5.22 26.93
CA ALA A 85 -22.38 4.14 27.64
C ALA A 85 -22.72 2.72 27.14
N PRO A 86 -23.99 2.35 26.88
CA PRO A 86 -24.32 1.01 26.37
C PRO A 86 -23.67 0.72 25.02
N ILE A 87 -23.66 1.71 24.12
CA ILE A 87 -23.08 1.58 22.78
C ILE A 87 -21.55 1.45 22.89
N ARG A 88 -20.90 2.28 23.71
CA ARG A 88 -19.45 2.22 23.92
C ARG A 88 -19.01 0.87 24.50
N GLN A 89 -19.76 0.32 25.45
CA GLN A 89 -19.50 -1.00 26.02
C GLN A 89 -19.66 -2.11 24.97
N LEU A 90 -20.73 -2.05 24.16
CA LEU A 90 -20.93 -2.99 23.06
C LEU A 90 -19.77 -2.94 22.06
N LEU A 91 -19.36 -1.75 21.62
CA LEU A 91 -18.25 -1.58 20.66
C LEU A 91 -16.93 -2.10 21.24
N SER A 92 -16.66 -1.83 22.52
CA SER A 92 -15.47 -2.35 23.21
C SER A 92 -15.46 -3.87 23.29
N ALA A 93 -16.60 -4.48 23.65
CA ALA A 93 -16.75 -5.93 23.68
C ALA A 93 -16.58 -6.55 22.29
N LEU A 94 -17.20 -5.97 21.26
CA LEU A 94 -17.04 -6.40 19.87
C LEU A 94 -15.58 -6.34 19.42
N PHE A 95 -14.86 -5.27 19.76
CA PHE A 95 -13.44 -5.14 19.46
C PHE A 95 -12.61 -6.24 20.15
N ALA A 96 -12.89 -6.54 21.42
CA ALA A 96 -12.22 -7.63 22.14
C ALA A 96 -12.49 -9.01 21.51
N VAL A 97 -13.74 -9.27 21.10
CA VAL A 97 -14.13 -10.49 20.38
C VAL A 97 -13.43 -10.57 19.02
N LEU A 98 -13.32 -9.45 18.30
CA LEU A 98 -12.59 -9.38 17.04
C LEU A 98 -11.12 -9.77 17.25
N LEU A 99 -10.44 -9.20 18.24
CA LEU A 99 -9.06 -9.60 18.57
C LEU A 99 -8.94 -11.08 18.97
N ALA A 100 -9.96 -11.66 19.60
CA ALA A 100 -9.98 -13.11 19.89
C ALA A 100 -10.14 -13.96 18.61
N ALA A 101 -11.01 -13.53 17.69
CA ALA A 101 -11.20 -14.20 16.40
C ALA A 101 -9.92 -14.16 15.54
N VAL A 102 -9.21 -13.02 15.53
CA VAL A 102 -7.92 -12.90 14.84
C VAL A 102 -6.91 -13.89 15.40
N ARG A 103 -6.76 -13.99 16.72
CA ARG A 103 -5.86 -14.97 17.36
C ARG A 103 -6.13 -16.40 16.90
N LEU A 104 -7.40 -16.74 16.71
CA LEU A 104 -7.79 -18.05 16.18
C LEU A 104 -7.33 -18.22 14.72
N ILE A 105 -7.60 -17.24 13.85
CA ILE A 105 -7.17 -17.25 12.45
C ILE A 105 -5.63 -17.36 12.34
N MET A 106 -4.90 -16.63 13.17
CA MET A 106 -3.44 -16.63 13.17
C MET A 106 -2.83 -17.99 13.51
N ARG A 107 -3.58 -18.87 14.19
CA ARG A 107 -3.17 -20.27 14.44
C ARG A 107 -3.15 -21.10 13.15
N PHE A 108 -4.00 -20.75 12.18
CA PHE A 108 -4.09 -21.42 10.87
C PHE A 108 -3.28 -20.71 9.77
N ALA A 109 -2.76 -19.50 10.04
CA ALA A 109 -1.96 -18.73 9.08
C ALA A 109 -0.82 -19.53 8.42
N PRO A 110 -0.04 -20.39 9.12
CA PRO A 110 1.01 -21.18 8.48
C PRO A 110 0.53 -22.09 7.34
N VAL A 111 -0.68 -22.66 7.48
CA VAL A 111 -1.27 -23.56 6.46
C VAL A 111 -1.78 -22.75 5.26
N GLY A 112 -2.45 -21.62 5.51
CA GLY A 112 -2.92 -20.72 4.46
C GLY A 112 -1.77 -20.16 3.63
N VAL A 113 -0.67 -19.79 4.28
CA VAL A 113 0.56 -19.32 3.62
C VAL A 113 1.15 -20.40 2.73
N PHE A 114 1.28 -21.64 3.23
CA PHE A 114 1.79 -22.76 2.44
C PHE A 114 0.95 -23.01 1.17
N ALA A 115 -0.37 -23.02 1.31
CA ALA A 115 -1.28 -23.20 0.17
C ALA A 115 -1.19 -22.06 -0.86
N LEU A 116 -1.10 -20.82 -0.40
CA LEU A 116 -0.98 -19.64 -1.27
C LEU A 116 0.37 -19.59 -1.99
N MET A 117 1.45 -20.07 -1.37
CA MET A 117 2.77 -20.17 -2.02
C MET A 117 2.84 -21.32 -3.04
N ALA A 118 2.11 -22.41 -2.82
CA ALA A 118 2.09 -23.56 -3.73
C ALA A 118 1.38 -23.28 -5.07
N ALA A 119 0.54 -22.24 -5.14
CA ALA A 119 -0.27 -21.91 -6.32
C ALA A 119 0.44 -21.02 -7.37
N LEU A 120 1.74 -20.75 -7.20
CA LEU A 120 2.50 -19.82 -8.05
C LEU A 120 3.14 -20.55 -9.25
N PRO A 121 2.72 -20.31 -10.51
CA PRO A 121 3.46 -20.76 -11.67
C PRO A 121 4.72 -19.89 -11.88
N MET A 122 5.85 -20.52 -12.23
CA MET A 122 7.12 -19.85 -12.57
C MET A 122 7.44 -20.11 -14.05
N GLU A 123 7.45 -19.06 -14.87
CA GLU A 123 7.89 -19.12 -16.26
C GLU A 123 9.32 -18.57 -16.42
N TRP A 124 10.15 -19.31 -17.16
CA TRP A 124 11.60 -19.08 -17.25
C TRP A 124 12.05 -18.25 -18.47
N SER A 125 11.13 -17.88 -19.36
CA SER A 125 11.46 -17.41 -20.72
C SER A 125 11.54 -15.89 -20.91
N LEU A 126 11.39 -15.09 -19.85
CA LEU A 126 11.47 -13.62 -19.91
C LEU A 126 12.42 -13.03 -18.84
N LEU A 127 13.49 -13.76 -18.52
CA LEU A 127 14.13 -13.72 -17.20
C LEU A 127 15.15 -12.58 -16.97
N SER A 128 15.81 -12.04 -17.99
CA SER A 128 16.94 -11.12 -17.77
C SER A 128 16.49 -9.69 -17.45
N ALA A 129 15.69 -9.06 -18.31
CA ALA A 129 15.21 -7.69 -18.11
C ALA A 129 14.16 -7.62 -16.99
N LEU A 130 13.21 -8.56 -16.95
CA LEU A 130 12.25 -8.64 -15.85
C LEU A 130 12.91 -9.06 -14.53
N GLY A 131 13.91 -9.95 -14.56
CA GLY A 131 14.65 -10.32 -13.36
C GLY A 131 15.38 -9.13 -12.75
N MET A 132 16.08 -8.31 -13.56
CA MET A 132 16.74 -7.10 -13.08
C MET A 132 15.75 -6.04 -12.57
N TYR A 133 14.60 -5.90 -13.23
CA TYR A 133 13.50 -5.06 -12.75
C TYR A 133 12.98 -5.55 -11.39
N SER A 134 12.62 -6.83 -11.26
CA SER A 134 12.13 -7.43 -10.03
C SER A 134 13.15 -7.31 -8.89
N LEU A 135 14.44 -7.54 -9.17
CA LEU A 135 15.51 -7.36 -8.20
C LEU A 135 15.66 -5.89 -7.78
N SER A 136 15.46 -4.94 -8.69
CA SER A 136 15.51 -3.51 -8.36
C SER A 136 14.37 -3.12 -7.41
N VAL A 137 13.15 -3.62 -7.67
CA VAL A 137 12.01 -3.43 -6.78
C VAL A 137 12.27 -4.09 -5.43
N LEU A 138 12.61 -5.38 -5.41
CA LEU A 138 12.85 -6.14 -4.17
C LEU A 138 14.01 -5.56 -3.36
N GLY A 139 15.07 -5.08 -4.01
CA GLY A 139 16.18 -4.40 -3.37
C GLY A 139 15.75 -3.09 -2.71
N GLY A 140 14.96 -2.27 -3.41
CA GLY A 140 14.40 -1.04 -2.85
C GLY A 140 13.47 -1.30 -1.65
N LEU A 141 12.53 -2.25 -1.79
CA LEU A 141 11.66 -2.69 -0.70
C LEU A 141 12.46 -3.24 0.49
N GLY A 142 13.50 -4.03 0.19
CA GLY A 142 14.42 -4.57 1.19
C GLY A 142 15.18 -3.48 1.94
N LEU A 143 15.60 -2.41 1.27
CA LEU A 143 16.24 -1.25 1.93
C LEU A 143 15.27 -0.53 2.87
N ILE A 144 14.02 -0.32 2.46
CA ILE A 144 13.00 0.26 3.34
C ILE A 144 12.81 -0.64 4.57
N LEU A 145 12.62 -1.94 4.34
CA LEU A 145 12.31 -2.90 5.39
C LEU A 145 13.50 -3.18 6.32
N ALA A 146 14.74 -3.18 5.83
CA ALA A 146 15.92 -3.57 6.60
C ALA A 146 16.74 -2.38 7.14
N LEU A 147 16.54 -1.17 6.60
CA LEU A 147 17.29 0.02 7.03
C LEU A 147 16.37 1.13 7.52
N PHE A 148 15.41 1.55 6.70
CA PHE A 148 14.57 2.72 7.01
C PHE A 148 13.67 2.49 8.22
N TYR A 149 12.79 1.47 8.19
CA TYR A 149 11.88 1.21 9.31
C TYR A 149 12.61 0.83 10.61
N PRO A 150 13.65 -0.03 10.61
CA PRO A 150 14.42 -0.29 11.83
C PRO A 150 14.99 0.97 12.47
N LEU A 151 15.51 1.90 11.65
CA LEU A 151 16.04 3.18 12.11
C LEU A 151 14.93 4.03 12.75
N VAL A 152 13.79 4.19 12.06
CA VAL A 152 12.64 4.95 12.55
C VAL A 152 12.10 4.36 13.85
N VAL A 153 11.89 3.04 13.90
CA VAL A 153 11.42 2.32 15.11
C VAL A 153 12.39 2.50 16.28
N ARG A 154 13.70 2.46 16.02
CA ARG A 154 14.72 2.56 17.07
C ARG A 154 14.89 3.98 17.60
N VAL A 155 14.85 4.97 16.71
CA VAL A 155 15.12 6.39 17.02
C VAL A 155 13.85 7.10 17.51
N LEU A 156 12.77 7.00 16.73
CA LEU A 156 11.51 7.70 17.01
C LEU A 156 10.55 6.85 17.85
N GLY A 157 10.39 5.57 17.50
CA GLY A 157 9.52 4.65 18.25
C GLY A 157 10.07 4.24 19.62
N LYS A 158 11.39 4.39 19.83
CA LYS A 158 12.09 3.94 21.05
C LYS A 158 11.86 2.45 21.37
N PHE A 159 11.58 1.64 20.35
CA PHE A 159 11.41 0.19 20.48
C PHE A 159 12.69 -0.56 20.12
N ARG A 160 12.83 -1.77 20.66
CA ARG A 160 13.83 -2.73 20.20
C ARG A 160 13.37 -3.30 18.85
N VAL A 161 14.19 -3.09 17.82
CA VAL A 161 13.93 -3.55 16.44
C VAL A 161 13.58 -5.03 16.39
N ARG A 162 14.32 -5.88 17.13
CA ARG A 162 14.07 -7.33 17.17
C ARG A 162 12.67 -7.67 17.67
N ASP A 163 12.18 -6.97 18.68
CA ASP A 163 10.87 -7.24 19.27
C ASP A 163 9.76 -6.74 18.34
N PHE A 164 10.01 -5.64 17.62
CA PHE A 164 9.13 -5.14 16.55
C PHE A 164 8.92 -6.16 15.43
N TYR A 165 9.99 -6.67 14.82
CA TYR A 165 9.86 -7.67 13.73
C TYR A 165 9.31 -9.00 14.21
N ARG A 166 9.58 -9.41 15.46
CA ARG A 166 8.98 -10.62 16.05
C ARG A 166 7.48 -10.49 16.23
N ALA A 167 7.01 -9.31 16.63
CA ALA A 167 5.58 -9.05 16.74
C ALA A 167 4.90 -9.12 15.38
N LEU A 168 5.53 -8.58 14.34
CA LEU A 168 4.99 -8.50 12.99
C LEU A 168 5.20 -9.74 12.12
N LEU A 169 6.02 -10.73 12.52
CA LEU A 169 6.27 -11.92 11.72
C LEU A 169 4.98 -12.58 11.18
N PRO A 170 3.92 -12.80 12.00
CA PRO A 170 2.68 -13.36 11.49
C PRO A 170 1.94 -12.42 10.54
N VAL A 171 2.00 -11.11 10.79
CA VAL A 171 1.42 -10.07 9.91
C VAL A 171 2.10 -10.11 8.54
N HIS A 172 3.43 -10.18 8.51
CA HIS A 172 4.20 -10.26 7.26
C HIS A 172 3.84 -11.50 6.46
N LEU A 173 3.64 -12.65 7.11
CA LEU A 173 3.24 -13.88 6.42
C LEU A 173 1.85 -13.75 5.79
N VAL A 174 0.87 -13.22 6.53
CA VAL A 174 -0.47 -12.98 6.01
C VAL A 174 -0.40 -11.96 4.87
N ALA A 175 0.29 -10.83 5.05
CA ALA A 175 0.44 -9.77 4.06
C ALA A 175 1.10 -10.26 2.77
N PHE A 176 2.18 -11.03 2.90
CA PHE A 176 2.84 -11.64 1.77
C PHE A 176 1.89 -12.58 1.05
N SER A 177 1.16 -13.44 1.78
CA SER A 177 0.28 -14.43 1.15
C SER A 177 -0.97 -13.82 0.47
N THR A 178 -1.62 -12.84 1.11
CA THR A 178 -2.89 -12.27 0.66
C THR A 178 -2.72 -11.10 -0.29
N SER A 179 -1.59 -10.39 -0.19
CA SER A 179 -1.33 -9.13 -0.90
C SER A 179 -2.41 -8.07 -0.71
N SER A 180 -2.96 -8.02 0.49
CA SER A 180 -3.94 -7.01 0.88
C SER A 180 -3.63 -6.45 2.26
N SER A 181 -3.31 -5.16 2.32
CA SER A 181 -3.18 -4.43 3.59
C SER A 181 -4.49 -4.48 4.39
N ALA A 182 -5.64 -4.36 3.72
CA ALA A 182 -6.95 -4.48 4.34
C ALA A 182 -7.18 -5.85 5.00
N ALA A 183 -6.82 -6.95 4.31
CA ALA A 183 -6.97 -8.29 4.86
C ALA A 183 -6.05 -8.54 6.08
N THR A 184 -4.95 -7.80 6.19
CA THR A 184 -3.99 -7.93 7.31
C THR A 184 -4.35 -7.09 8.51
N LEU A 185 -5.21 -6.09 8.36
CA LEU A 185 -5.55 -5.12 9.39
C LEU A 185 -5.89 -5.77 10.76
N PRO A 186 -6.69 -6.85 10.81
CA PRO A 186 -6.98 -7.50 12.09
C PRO A 186 -5.72 -8.08 12.76
N ALA A 187 -4.82 -8.69 11.97
CA ALA A 187 -3.55 -9.24 12.46
C ALA A 187 -2.59 -8.13 12.90
N THR A 188 -2.54 -7.01 12.18
CA THR A 188 -1.72 -5.85 12.52
C THR A 188 -2.21 -5.20 13.82
N LEU A 189 -3.53 -5.08 14.01
CA LEU A 189 -4.13 -4.61 15.27
C LEU A 189 -3.74 -5.50 16.44
N GLU A 190 -3.85 -6.83 16.30
CA GLU A 190 -3.43 -7.75 17.35
C GLU A 190 -1.94 -7.59 17.68
N ALA A 191 -1.06 -7.54 16.67
CA ALA A 191 0.37 -7.40 16.87
C ALA A 191 0.71 -6.08 17.60
N CYS A 192 0.14 -4.96 17.15
CA CYS A 192 0.38 -3.65 17.76
C CYS A 192 -0.17 -3.56 19.19
N CYS A 193 -1.40 -4.00 19.42
CA CYS A 193 -2.04 -3.90 20.73
C CYS A 193 -1.44 -4.86 21.76
N THR A 194 -1.27 -6.12 21.39
CA THR A 194 -0.93 -7.18 22.36
C THR A 194 0.57 -7.41 22.50
N ARG A 195 1.34 -7.31 21.41
CA ARG A 195 2.77 -7.65 21.40
C ARG A 195 3.65 -6.40 21.50
N LEU A 196 3.22 -5.29 20.91
CA LEU A 196 3.93 -4.01 20.96
C LEU A 196 3.39 -3.07 22.05
N GLY A 197 2.28 -3.42 22.71
CA GLY A 197 1.73 -2.65 23.83
C GLY A 197 1.25 -1.26 23.42
N VAL A 198 0.83 -1.10 22.16
CA VAL A 198 0.17 0.13 21.70
C VAL A 198 -1.26 0.15 22.23
N ARG A 199 -1.73 1.32 22.66
CA ARG A 199 -3.11 1.49 23.13
C ARG A 199 -4.10 1.15 22.01
N PRO A 200 -5.16 0.36 22.29
CA PRO A 200 -6.19 0.00 21.30
C PRO A 200 -6.76 1.21 20.57
N GLU A 201 -7.05 2.30 21.29
CA GLU A 201 -7.61 3.52 20.71
C GLU A 201 -6.72 4.09 19.60
N LEU A 202 -5.41 4.19 19.86
CA LEU A 202 -4.43 4.72 18.90
C LEU A 202 -4.23 3.75 17.72
N ALA A 203 -4.12 2.45 18.00
CA ALA A 203 -3.96 1.44 16.95
C ALA A 203 -5.19 1.35 16.03
N SER A 204 -6.40 1.43 16.60
CA SER A 204 -7.67 1.39 15.87
C SER A 204 -7.92 2.61 14.99
N PHE A 205 -7.19 3.70 15.20
CA PHE A 205 -7.23 4.87 14.35
C PHE A 205 -6.13 4.84 13.28
N VAL A 206 -4.88 4.63 13.72
CA VAL A 206 -3.71 4.75 12.85
C VAL A 206 -3.63 3.63 11.82
N LEU A 207 -3.91 2.38 12.21
CA LEU A 207 -3.71 1.22 11.33
C LEU A 207 -4.73 1.15 10.18
N PRO A 208 -6.05 1.36 10.40
CA PRO A 208 -6.98 1.40 9.27
C PRO A 208 -6.67 2.55 8.31
N LEU A 209 -6.32 3.72 8.84
CA LEU A 209 -5.95 4.87 8.03
C LEU A 209 -4.70 4.55 7.21
N GLY A 210 -3.63 4.09 7.86
CA GLY A 210 -2.37 3.69 7.23
C GLY A 210 -2.56 2.68 6.11
N ALA A 211 -3.37 1.64 6.33
CA ALA A 211 -3.63 0.62 5.32
C ALA A 211 -4.13 1.20 3.98
N THR A 212 -4.77 2.38 3.99
CA THR A 212 -5.27 3.07 2.79
C THR A 212 -4.33 4.14 2.25
N ILE A 213 -3.68 4.94 3.11
CA ILE A 213 -2.92 6.11 2.68
C ILE A 213 -1.40 5.95 2.72
N ASN A 214 -0.90 4.97 3.50
CA ASN A 214 0.52 4.76 3.76
C ASN A 214 1.03 3.55 2.97
N MET A 215 1.22 3.78 1.67
CA MET A 215 1.58 2.75 0.71
C MET A 215 3.01 2.92 0.15
N ASP A 216 4.01 2.95 1.04
CA ASP A 216 5.44 3.13 0.70
C ASP A 216 5.98 2.12 -0.33
N GLY A 217 5.60 0.85 -0.19
CA GLY A 217 5.96 -0.20 -1.14
C GLY A 217 5.32 0.02 -2.51
N THR A 218 4.10 0.54 -2.55
CA THR A 218 3.38 0.85 -3.79
C THR A 218 4.01 2.03 -4.51
N SER A 219 4.35 3.11 -3.80
CA SER A 219 5.00 4.29 -4.40
C SER A 219 6.38 3.96 -4.94
N LEU A 220 7.20 3.17 -4.21
CA LEU A 220 8.49 2.68 -4.70
C LEU A 220 8.32 1.83 -5.96
N TYR A 221 7.40 0.89 -5.95
CA TYR A 221 7.12 0.06 -7.12
C TYR A 221 6.71 0.89 -8.33
N GLN A 222 5.80 1.86 -8.16
CA GLN A 222 5.33 2.71 -9.25
C GLN A 222 6.48 3.53 -9.85
N ALA A 223 7.35 4.09 -9.01
CA ALA A 223 8.52 4.82 -9.46
C ALA A 223 9.49 3.92 -10.25
N VAL A 224 9.83 2.73 -9.72
CA VAL A 224 10.75 1.81 -10.38
C VAL A 224 10.16 1.24 -11.68
N ALA A 225 8.87 0.88 -11.67
CA ALA A 225 8.13 0.42 -12.85
C ALA A 225 8.11 1.48 -13.96
N THR A 226 7.85 2.73 -13.59
CA THR A 226 7.80 3.84 -14.54
C THR A 226 9.15 4.09 -15.19
N VAL A 227 10.23 4.10 -14.40
CA VAL A 227 11.57 4.28 -14.96
C VAL A 227 12.01 3.07 -15.79
N PHE A 228 11.64 1.86 -15.39
CA PHE A 228 11.88 0.65 -16.19
C PHE A 228 11.21 0.74 -17.56
N LEU A 229 9.93 1.13 -17.61
CA LEU A 229 9.20 1.30 -18.86
C LEU A 229 9.74 2.46 -19.70
N ALA A 230 10.10 3.59 -19.09
CA ALA A 230 10.75 4.68 -19.82
C ALA A 230 12.04 4.19 -20.52
N GLN A 231 12.88 3.45 -19.80
CA GLN A 231 14.09 2.85 -20.37
C GLN A 231 13.80 1.82 -21.45
N LEU A 232 12.76 1.01 -21.27
CA LEU A 232 12.30 0.00 -22.24
C LEU A 232 11.97 0.63 -23.60
N TYR A 233 11.31 1.79 -23.57
CA TYR A 233 10.91 2.54 -24.76
C TYR A 233 11.98 3.50 -25.28
N GLY A 234 13.15 3.56 -24.64
CA GLY A 234 14.19 4.52 -24.99
C GLY A 234 13.81 5.98 -24.70
N ILE A 235 12.87 6.19 -23.78
CA ILE A 235 12.45 7.51 -23.30
C ILE A 235 13.40 7.93 -22.18
N GLU A 236 14.15 9.00 -22.42
CA GLU A 236 14.99 9.59 -21.38
C GLU A 236 14.17 10.51 -20.46
N LEU A 237 14.16 10.18 -19.16
CA LEU A 237 13.54 11.03 -18.15
C LEU A 237 14.54 12.08 -17.67
N ALA A 238 14.25 13.34 -17.97
CA ALA A 238 15.00 14.48 -17.45
C ALA A 238 14.78 14.65 -15.93
N PHE A 239 15.69 15.36 -15.26
CA PHE A 239 15.61 15.57 -13.81
C PHE A 239 14.25 16.13 -13.34
N PRO A 240 13.62 17.13 -14.00
CA PRO A 240 12.29 17.60 -13.60
C PRO A 240 11.20 16.52 -13.68
N GLN A 241 11.28 15.63 -14.68
CA GLN A 241 10.33 14.52 -14.83
C GLN A 241 10.53 13.45 -13.75
N LEU A 242 11.75 13.25 -13.26
CA LEU A 242 12.03 12.37 -12.12
C LEU A 242 11.44 12.93 -10.81
N VAL A 243 11.51 14.25 -10.60
CA VAL A 243 10.86 14.89 -9.45
C VAL A 243 9.34 14.76 -9.54
N LEU A 244 8.77 15.05 -10.73
CA LEU A 244 7.35 14.89 -10.98
C LEU A 244 6.88 13.44 -10.76
N LEU A 245 7.66 12.45 -11.23
CA LEU A 245 7.40 11.04 -10.99
C LEU A 245 7.31 10.72 -9.50
N ILE A 246 8.24 11.20 -8.67
CA ILE A 246 8.21 10.95 -7.22
C ILE A 246 6.94 11.53 -6.60
N VAL A 247 6.58 12.76 -6.96
CA VAL A 247 5.37 13.42 -6.45
C VAL A 247 4.12 12.65 -6.85
N LEU A 248 4.02 12.27 -8.13
CA LEU A 248 2.87 11.51 -8.64
C LEU A 248 2.80 10.11 -8.01
N ALA A 249 3.93 9.40 -7.85
CA ALA A 249 4.01 8.10 -7.19
C ALA A 249 3.49 8.14 -5.75
N VAL A 250 3.89 9.16 -4.99
CA VAL A 250 3.41 9.35 -3.62
C VAL A 250 1.92 9.69 -3.62
N ALA A 251 1.46 10.61 -4.48
CA ALA A 251 0.05 10.99 -4.57
C ALA A 251 -0.85 9.81 -4.96
N ALA A 252 -0.43 9.01 -5.96
CA ALA A 252 -1.19 7.85 -6.42
C ALA A 252 -1.23 6.73 -5.38
N SER A 253 -0.22 6.62 -4.52
CA SER A 253 -0.21 5.63 -3.44
C SER A 253 -1.28 5.89 -2.37
N ILE A 254 -1.72 7.15 -2.21
CA ILE A 254 -2.83 7.52 -1.30
C ILE A 254 -4.19 7.09 -1.90
N GLY A 255 -4.30 7.13 -3.23
CA GLY A 255 -5.54 6.79 -3.94
C GLY A 255 -5.70 5.30 -4.26
N ALA A 256 -4.66 4.49 -4.05
CA ALA A 256 -4.69 3.07 -4.38
C ALA A 256 -5.49 2.30 -3.31
N ALA A 257 -6.48 1.52 -3.74
CA ALA A 257 -7.23 0.67 -2.84
C ALA A 257 -6.32 -0.41 -2.21
N PRO A 258 -6.52 -0.78 -0.92
CA PRO A 258 -5.69 -1.75 -0.19
C PRO A 258 -5.96 -3.21 -0.56
N VAL A 259 -6.15 -3.48 -1.85
CA VAL A 259 -6.55 -4.77 -2.41
C VAL A 259 -5.60 -5.18 -3.54
N PRO A 260 -5.46 -6.48 -3.84
CA PRO A 260 -4.52 -6.97 -4.84
C PRO A 260 -4.76 -6.33 -6.21
N GLY A 261 -3.68 -5.98 -6.90
CA GLY A 261 -3.70 -5.45 -8.27
C GLY A 261 -4.24 -4.03 -8.46
N ALA A 262 -4.73 -3.35 -7.41
CA ALA A 262 -5.21 -1.97 -7.52
C ALA A 262 -4.12 -0.97 -7.95
N SER A 263 -2.85 -1.27 -7.61
CA SER A 263 -1.68 -0.46 -7.94
C SER A 263 -1.38 -0.38 -9.44
N ILE A 264 -1.81 -1.37 -10.23
CA ILE A 264 -1.61 -1.42 -11.69
C ILE A 264 -2.45 -0.34 -12.38
N VAL A 265 -3.69 -0.13 -11.95
CA VAL A 265 -4.56 0.91 -12.49
C VAL A 265 -3.94 2.28 -12.28
N MET A 266 -3.40 2.52 -11.08
CA MET A 266 -2.70 3.77 -10.77
C MET A 266 -1.39 3.93 -11.54
N LEU A 267 -0.66 2.83 -11.81
CA LEU A 267 0.53 2.86 -12.65
C LEU A 267 0.18 3.29 -14.08
N ILE A 268 -0.93 2.80 -14.66
CA ILE A 268 -1.37 3.20 -16.00
C ILE A 268 -1.61 4.71 -16.08
N VAL A 269 -2.33 5.28 -15.11
CA VAL A 269 -2.57 6.73 -15.01
C VAL A 269 -1.25 7.50 -14.87
N MET A 270 -0.29 6.96 -14.11
CA MET A 270 1.03 7.58 -13.95
C MET A 270 1.82 7.65 -15.26
N LEU A 271 1.85 6.54 -16.01
CA LEU A 271 2.54 6.44 -17.29
C LEU A 271 1.92 7.42 -18.31
N GLN A 272 0.59 7.51 -18.34
CA GLN A 272 -0.13 8.45 -19.19
C GLN A 272 0.28 9.91 -18.90
N ASN A 273 0.36 10.30 -17.63
CA ASN A 273 0.78 11.65 -17.23
C ASN A 273 2.23 11.99 -17.62
N LEU A 274 3.08 10.97 -17.77
CA LEU A 274 4.48 11.12 -18.15
C LEU A 274 4.74 10.86 -19.64
N GLY A 275 3.68 10.61 -20.42
CA GLY A 275 3.79 10.31 -21.86
C GLY A 275 4.47 8.97 -22.17
N ILE A 276 4.47 8.03 -21.22
CA ILE A 276 5.07 6.71 -21.39
C ILE A 276 4.00 5.72 -21.87
N PRO A 277 4.27 4.93 -22.92
CA PRO A 277 3.31 3.93 -23.42
C PRO A 277 2.91 2.91 -22.33
N GLN A 278 1.60 2.70 -22.18
CA GLN A 278 1.02 1.80 -21.16
C GLN A 278 1.04 0.32 -21.58
N GLU A 279 1.30 0.04 -22.85
CA GLU A 279 1.32 -1.31 -23.43
C GLU A 279 2.38 -2.20 -22.74
N GLY A 280 3.44 -1.58 -22.21
CA GLY A 280 4.52 -2.25 -21.48
C GLY A 280 4.13 -2.73 -20.09
N VAL A 281 2.97 -2.29 -19.56
CA VAL A 281 2.43 -2.78 -18.28
C VAL A 281 2.18 -4.28 -18.35
N ALA A 282 1.82 -4.84 -19.51
CA ALA A 282 1.61 -6.27 -19.70
C ALA A 282 2.86 -7.10 -19.35
N LEU A 283 4.06 -6.56 -19.56
CA LEU A 283 5.32 -7.22 -19.20
C LEU A 283 5.53 -7.27 -17.68
N ILE A 284 5.08 -6.23 -16.97
CA ILE A 284 5.20 -6.16 -15.51
C ILE A 284 4.19 -7.10 -14.84
N LEU A 285 2.98 -7.26 -15.42
CA LEU A 285 1.97 -8.18 -14.90
C LEU A 285 2.48 -9.60 -14.71
N ALA A 286 3.40 -10.06 -15.57
CA ALA A 286 3.99 -11.39 -15.49
C ALA A 286 4.75 -11.65 -14.18
N VAL A 287 5.31 -10.60 -13.55
CA VAL A 287 6.07 -10.70 -12.29
C VAL A 287 5.39 -9.96 -11.13
N ASP A 288 4.30 -9.25 -11.39
CA ASP A 288 3.65 -8.38 -10.42
C ASP A 288 3.18 -9.15 -9.19
N ARG A 289 2.75 -10.41 -9.34
CA ARG A 289 2.27 -11.20 -8.19
C ARG A 289 3.28 -11.23 -7.05
N LEU A 290 4.54 -11.61 -7.31
CA LEU A 290 5.58 -11.68 -6.28
C LEU A 290 5.93 -10.29 -5.72
N LEU A 291 5.95 -9.28 -6.59
CA LEU A 291 6.22 -7.91 -6.20
C LEU A 291 5.09 -7.37 -5.31
N ASP A 292 3.83 -7.67 -5.62
CA ASP A 292 2.64 -7.28 -4.86
C ASP A 292 2.67 -7.81 -3.42
N MET A 293 3.00 -9.10 -3.29
CA MET A 293 3.22 -9.75 -2.00
C MET A 293 4.28 -9.00 -1.18
N SER A 294 5.40 -8.64 -1.81
CA SER A 294 6.52 -7.95 -1.16
C SER A 294 6.18 -6.50 -0.80
N ARG A 295 5.48 -5.76 -1.68
CA ARG A 295 5.00 -4.39 -1.44
C ARG A 295 4.06 -4.33 -0.24
N THR A 296 3.14 -5.30 -0.16
CA THR A 296 2.16 -5.37 0.92
C THR A 296 2.86 -5.53 2.27
N VAL A 297 3.90 -6.37 2.35
CA VAL A 297 4.71 -6.52 3.58
C VAL A 297 5.33 -5.19 4.01
N VAL A 298 5.89 -4.42 3.07
CA VAL A 298 6.47 -3.11 3.38
C VAL A 298 5.40 -2.14 3.88
N ASN A 299 4.26 -2.04 3.19
CA ASN A 299 3.15 -1.15 3.57
C ASN A 299 2.68 -1.42 5.02
N VAL A 300 2.36 -2.68 5.34
CA VAL A 300 1.88 -3.03 6.70
C VAL A 300 2.95 -2.83 7.77
N THR A 301 4.23 -2.95 7.42
CA THR A 301 5.35 -2.62 8.32
C THR A 301 5.42 -1.12 8.57
N GLY A 302 5.20 -0.30 7.54
CA GLY A 302 5.08 1.15 7.65
C GLY A 302 3.94 1.55 8.58
N ASP A 303 2.76 0.93 8.44
CA ASP A 303 1.60 1.20 9.29
C ASP A 303 1.90 0.92 10.77
N ALA A 304 2.48 -0.25 11.04
CA ALA A 304 2.91 -0.61 12.39
C ALA A 304 4.01 0.33 12.92
N THR A 305 4.93 0.77 12.06
CA THR A 305 5.98 1.74 12.39
C THR A 305 5.38 3.08 12.81
N ALA A 306 4.44 3.62 12.03
CA ALA A 306 3.73 4.85 12.38
C ALA A 306 2.99 4.70 13.71
N CYS A 307 2.34 3.56 13.93
CA CYS A 307 1.63 3.24 15.16
C CYS A 307 2.54 3.27 16.40
N VAL A 308 3.74 2.65 16.33
CA VAL A 308 4.68 2.67 17.47
C VAL A 308 5.33 4.04 17.69
N VAL A 309 5.58 4.81 16.63
CA VAL A 309 6.12 6.18 16.73
C VAL A 309 5.11 7.10 17.41
N LEU A 310 3.85 7.08 16.96
CA LEU A 310 2.79 7.88 17.57
C LEU A 310 2.53 7.44 19.02
N SER A 311 2.58 6.15 19.31
CA SER A 311 2.50 5.65 20.69
C SER A 311 3.66 6.14 21.58
N ALA A 312 4.87 6.22 21.04
CA ALA A 312 6.02 6.76 21.77
C ALA A 312 5.88 8.25 22.05
N TRP A 313 5.29 9.00 21.11
CA TRP A 313 5.00 10.43 21.27
C TRP A 313 3.88 10.69 22.28
N ASP A 314 2.76 9.97 22.20
CA ASP A 314 1.64 10.05 23.15
C ASP A 314 2.10 9.81 24.60
N ARG A 315 2.91 8.76 24.82
CA ARG A 315 3.49 8.46 26.14
C ARG A 315 4.45 9.54 26.65
N ALA A 316 5.12 10.27 25.75
CA ALA A 316 6.01 11.35 26.16
C ALA A 316 5.22 12.58 26.62
N GLN A 317 4.09 12.89 25.98
CA GLN A 317 3.21 14.00 26.38
C GLN A 317 2.55 13.74 27.73
N HIS A 318 1.99 12.53 27.94
CA HIS A 318 1.37 12.17 29.21
C HIS A 318 2.33 12.07 30.41
N ARG A 319 3.64 12.01 30.18
CA ARG A 319 4.66 12.09 31.24
C ARG A 319 5.07 13.53 31.58
N ALA A 320 4.75 14.48 30.71
CA ALA A 320 5.09 15.89 30.87
C ALA A 320 3.94 16.73 31.47
N SER A 321 2.72 16.20 31.47
CA SER A 321 1.51 16.74 32.12
C SER A 321 1.31 16.14 33.51
#